data_AF-B9EMZ8-F1
#
_entry.id   AF-B9EMZ8-F1
#
_cell.length_a   1.000
_cell.length_b   1.000
_cell.length_c   1.000
_cell.angle_alpha   90.00
_cell.angle_beta   90.00
_cell.angle_gamma   90.00
#
_symmetry.space_group_name_H-M   'P 1'
#
loop_
_entity.id
_entity.type
_entity.pdbx_description
1 polymer ?
#
loop_
_entity_poly.entity_id
_entity_poly.type
_entity_poly.pdbx_seq_one_letter_code
_entity_poly.pdbx_strand_id
1 'polypeptide(L)' 'MFVARSIAADHKDLIHDVSYDFHGRRMATCSSDQSVKVKKKN' A
#
# COMPACT_ATOMS: atom_id res chain seq x y z
N MET A 1 -8.67 -20.86 4.98
CA MET A 1 -9.21 -20.20 3.78
C MET A 1 -8.78 -18.74 3.84
N PHE A 2 -8.11 -18.21 2.80
CA PHE A 2 -7.72 -16.80 2.75
C PHE A 2 -8.80 -16.00 2.03
N VAL A 3 -9.08 -14.79 2.50
CA VAL A 3 -10.05 -13.86 1.89
C VAL A 3 -9.31 -12.59 1.51
N ALA A 4 -9.31 -12.26 0.22
CA ALA A 4 -8.78 -10.99 -0.26
C ALA A 4 -9.81 -9.88 -0.04
N ARG A 5 -9.35 -8.70 0.39
CA ARG A 5 -10.18 -7.49 0.50
C ARG A 5 -9.49 -6.36 -0.24
N SER A 6 -10.28 -5.53 -0.90
CA SER A 6 -9.79 -4.28 -1.48
C SER A 6 -9.42 -3.31 -0.36
N ILE A 7 -8.30 -2.61 -0.52
CA ILE A 7 -7.88 -1.52 0.35
C ILE A 7 -7.84 -0.23 -0.46
N ALA A 8 -8.33 0.87 0.10
CA ALA A 8 -8.07 2.19 -0.48
C ALA A 8 -6.57 2.49 -0.32
N ALA A 9 -5.91 3.05 -1.32
CA ALA A 9 -4.51 3.48 -1.19
C ALA A 9 -4.38 4.97 -0.82
N ASP A 10 -5.45 5.74 -0.98
CA ASP A 10 -5.55 7.17 -0.66
C ASP A 10 -4.51 8.04 -1.38
N HIS A 11 -4.05 7.60 -2.55
CA HIS A 11 -3.24 8.40 -3.45
C HIS A 11 -4.13 9.25 -4.36
N LYS A 12 -3.66 10.45 -4.69
CA LYS A 12 -4.35 11.38 -5.61
C LYS A 12 -4.06 11.08 -7.08
N ASP A 13 -3.11 10.19 -7.33
CA ASP A 13 -2.66 9.81 -8.66
C ASP A 13 -2.28 8.31 -8.68
N LEU A 14 -1.82 7.83 -9.83
CA LEU A 14 -1.43 6.44 -10.08
C LEU A 14 -0.34 5.96 -9.12
N ILE A 15 -0.47 4.71 -8.68
CA ILE A 15 0.52 4.00 -7.88
C ILE A 15 1.48 3.29 -8.84
N HIS A 16 2.77 3.46 -8.62
CA HIS A 16 3.81 2.84 -9.46
C HIS A 16 4.37 1.57 -8.87
N ASP A 17 4.58 1.55 -7.56
CA ASP A 17 5.20 0.42 -6.88
C ASP A 17 4.65 0.22 -5.47
N VAL A 18 4.79 -1.02 -4.99
CA VAL A 18 4.34 -1.49 -3.69
C VAL A 18 5.40 -2.40 -3.08
N SER A 19 5.81 -2.10 -1.85
CA SER A 19 6.77 -2.91 -1.11
C SER A 19 6.28 -3.21 0.31
N TYR A 20 6.68 -4.36 0.85
CA TYR A 20 6.30 -4.79 2.20
C TYR A 20 7.48 -4.69 3.17
N ASP A 21 7.18 -4.48 4.45
CA ASP A 21 8.19 -4.71 5.48
C ASP A 21 8.55 -6.20 5.57
N PHE A 22 9.68 -6.49 6.23
CA PHE A 22 10.18 -7.86 6.39
C PHE A 22 9.15 -8.83 7.00
N HIS A 23 8.25 -8.36 7.88
CA HIS A 23 7.22 -9.19 8.49
C HIS A 23 5.88 -9.18 7.74
N GLY A 24 5.78 -8.43 6.63
CA GLY A 24 4.58 -8.34 5.80
C GLY A 24 3.36 -7.72 6.48
N ARG A 25 3.55 -7.02 7.61
CA ARG A 25 2.50 -6.37 8.44
C ARG A 25 2.20 -4.95 7.99
N ARG A 26 3.12 -4.33 7.25
CA ARG A 26 3.07 -2.99 6.70
C ARG A 26 3.43 -3.03 5.22
N MET A 27 2.83 -2.14 4.47
CA MET A 27 2.99 -2.00 3.04
C MET A 27 3.23 -0.53 2.74
N ALA A 28 4.27 -0.23 1.96
CA ALA A 28 4.54 1.08 1.42
C ALA A 28 4.09 1.13 -0.04
N THR A 29 3.45 2.23 -0.44
CA THR A 29 3.04 2.53 -1.82
C THR A 29 3.66 3.85 -2.24
N CYS A 30 4.13 3.95 -3.48
CA CYS A 30 4.60 5.21 -4.07
C CYS A 30 3.75 5.61 -5.27
N SER A 31 3.56 6.91 -5.46
CA SER A 31 2.66 7.44 -6.48
C SER A 31 3.23 8.70 -7.15
N SER A 32 2.73 9.01 -8.35
CA SER A 32 2.94 10.29 -9.04
C SER A 32 2.44 11.50 -8.25
N ASP A 33 1.60 11.30 -7.23
CA ASP A 33 1.13 12.38 -6.34
C ASP A 33 2.22 12.92 -5.40
N GLN A 34 3.49 12.52 -5.63
CA GLN A 34 4.67 12.90 -4.88
C GLN A 34 4.60 12.48 -3.41
N SER A 35 3.82 11.45 -3.10
CA SER A 35 3.71 10.91 -1.76
C SER A 35 4.06 9.42 -1.69
N VAL A 36 4.60 9.04 -0.54
CA VAL A 36 4.78 7.66 -0.13
C VAL A 36 3.88 7.42 1.07
N LYS A 37 3.02 6.38 1.00
CA LYS A 37 2.08 6.05 2.09
C LYS A 37 2.40 4.69 2.65
N VAL A 38 2.40 4.57 3.98
CA VAL A 38 2.63 3.31 4.69
C VAL A 38 1.34 2.87 5.37
N LYS A 39 0.84 1.70 4.99
CA LYS A 39 -0.41 1.13 5.51
C LYS A 39 -0.14 -0.15 6.29
N LYS A 40 -0.79 -0.30 7.44
CA LYS A 40 -0.72 -1.51 8.27
C LYS A 40 -1.83 -2.48 7.83
N LYS A 41 -1.49 -3.76 7.67
CA LYS A 41 -2.50 -4.83 7.57
C LYS A 41 -3.21 -4.93 8.91
N ASN A 42 -4.52 -4.74 8.91
CA ASN A 42 -5.40 -4.90 10.08
C ASN A 42 -6.23 -6.16 9.92
#